data_AF-A0A931PY84-F1
#
_entry.id   AF-A0A931PY84-F1
#
_cell.length_a   1.000
_cell.length_b   1.000
_cell.length_c   1.000
_cell.angle_alpha   90.00
_cell.angle_beta   90.00
_cell.angle_gamma   90.00
#
_symmetry.space_group_name_H-M   'P 1'
#
loop_
_entity.id
_entity.type
_entity.pdbx_description
1 polymer ?
#
loop_
_entity_poly.entity_id
_entity_poly.type
_entity_poly.pdbx_seq_one_letter_code
_entity_poly.pdbx_strand_id
1 'polypeptide(L)'
;MATENKIDSSNPNAITYCTEELGFTILGGIRMDGLDRLRVTIRIEVINRKFEHYQNNPEIAGLPVNHNLDLYNDVQVEKLIRKAAERLEVGTLQITKSIADITRQLELYRLQQIEEQQIAKEVKKKILSADEREAATKAKHLYKQRHPQNITIARHNSKKIPQRTFTKRLHQITGQQKEKRLPV
;
A
#
# COMPACT_ATOMS: atom_id res chain seq x y z
N MET A 1 -33.16 5.44 12.02
CA MET A 1 -32.00 4.61 11.63
C MET A 1 -30.80 5.52 11.62
N ALA A 2 -29.73 5.21 12.34
CA ALA A 2 -28.52 6.03 12.32
C ALA A 2 -27.89 5.92 10.92
N THR A 3 -27.71 7.05 10.25
CA THR A 3 -26.99 7.13 8.97
C THR A 3 -25.55 6.71 9.25
N GLU A 4 -25.13 5.56 8.73
CA GLU A 4 -23.75 5.08 8.89
C GLU A 4 -22.88 5.85 7.90
N ASN A 5 -22.04 6.74 8.40
CA ASN A 5 -21.12 7.52 7.56
C ASN A 5 -20.09 6.59 6.94
N LYS A 6 -19.74 6.83 5.67
CA LYS A 6 -18.77 6.00 4.94
C LYS A 6 -17.57 6.79 4.48
N ILE A 7 -16.43 6.11 4.38
CA ILE A 7 -15.24 6.65 3.72
C ILE A 7 -15.51 6.79 2.22
N ASP A 8 -15.08 7.90 1.64
CA ASP A 8 -14.96 8.07 0.19
C ASP A 8 -13.51 7.78 -0.21
N SER A 9 -13.35 6.70 -0.98
CA SER A 9 -12.05 6.22 -1.49
C SER A 9 -11.89 6.43 -3.00
N SER A 10 -12.73 7.26 -3.63
CA SER A 10 -12.62 7.61 -5.05
C SER A 10 -11.25 8.19 -5.41
N ASN A 11 -10.61 8.90 -4.48
CA ASN A 11 -9.21 9.28 -4.55
C ASN A 11 -8.38 8.49 -3.50
N PRO A 12 -7.61 7.46 -3.92
CA PRO A 12 -6.80 6.66 -2.99
C PRO A 12 -5.73 7.45 -2.23
N ASN A 13 -5.31 8.62 -2.74
CA ASN A 13 -4.31 9.48 -2.10
C ASN A 13 -4.94 10.49 -1.10
N ALA A 14 -6.26 10.60 -1.09
CA ALA A 14 -7.01 11.50 -0.22
C ALA A 14 -8.37 10.88 0.12
N ILE A 15 -8.35 9.86 0.97
CA ILE A 15 -9.58 9.17 1.42
C ILE A 15 -10.28 10.08 2.43
N THR A 16 -11.55 10.39 2.22
CA THR A 16 -12.28 11.33 3.10
C THR A 16 -13.35 10.61 3.92
N TYR A 17 -13.70 11.18 5.08
CA TYR A 17 -14.80 10.73 5.92
C TYR A 17 -15.40 11.96 6.58
N CYS A 18 -16.72 12.13 6.50
CA CYS A 18 -17.40 13.30 7.04
C CYS A 18 -18.48 12.87 8.03
N THR A 19 -18.59 13.65 9.10
CA THR A 19 -19.73 13.66 10.01
C THR A 19 -20.52 14.95 9.82
N GLU A 20 -21.52 15.19 10.66
CA GLU A 20 -22.27 16.44 10.62
C GLU A 20 -21.42 17.68 10.95
N GLU A 21 -20.35 17.55 11.75
CA GLU A 21 -19.56 18.68 12.26
C GLU A 21 -18.07 18.57 11.93
N LEU A 22 -17.54 17.35 11.81
CA LEU A 22 -16.12 17.08 11.56
C LEU A 22 -15.88 16.42 10.21
N GLY A 23 -14.86 16.90 9.50
CA GLY A 23 -14.28 16.29 8.33
C GLY A 23 -12.93 15.65 8.66
N PHE A 24 -12.68 14.49 8.05
CA PHE A 24 -11.44 13.72 8.18
C PHE A 24 -10.89 13.41 6.79
N THR A 25 -9.59 13.53 6.60
CA THR A 25 -8.90 13.15 5.37
C THR A 25 -7.64 12.36 5.67
N ILE A 26 -7.51 11.17 5.07
CA ILE A 26 -6.29 10.37 5.06
C ILE A 26 -5.44 10.80 3.88
N LEU A 27 -4.35 11.51 4.18
CA LEU A 27 -3.43 12.06 3.21
C LEU A 27 -2.35 11.05 2.82
N GLY A 28 -2.12 10.91 1.51
CA GLY A 28 -1.11 10.02 0.95
C GLY A 28 -1.53 8.54 0.91
N GLY A 29 -2.80 8.25 1.19
CA GLY A 29 -3.35 6.91 1.19
C GLY A 29 -2.86 6.03 2.35
N ILE A 30 -3.10 4.73 2.21
CA ILE A 30 -2.71 3.72 3.21
C ILE A 30 -1.85 2.64 2.56
N ARG A 31 -1.00 2.01 3.37
CA ARG A 31 -0.16 0.90 2.92
C ARG A 31 -1.01 -0.37 2.75
N MET A 32 -0.88 -1.01 1.59
CA MET A 32 -1.55 -2.29 1.30
C MET A 32 -0.73 -3.50 1.78
N ASP A 33 0.57 -3.31 2.02
CA ASP A 33 1.47 -4.29 2.62
C ASP A 33 1.54 -4.15 4.15
N GLY A 34 1.98 -5.20 4.86
CA GLY A 34 2.14 -5.17 6.32
C GLY A 34 0.82 -4.92 7.05
N LEU A 35 0.01 -5.97 7.18
CA LEU A 35 -1.31 -5.92 7.84
C LEU A 35 -1.23 -5.72 9.37
N ASP A 36 -0.03 -5.81 9.94
CA ASP A 36 0.26 -5.58 11.36
C ASP A 36 0.15 -4.11 11.78
N ARG A 37 0.13 -3.18 10.82
CA ARG A 37 0.15 -1.73 11.08
C ARG A 37 -0.82 -1.00 10.15
N LEU A 38 -1.36 0.12 10.64
CA LEU A 38 -2.20 1.02 9.86
C LEU A 38 -1.73 2.45 10.05
N ARG A 39 -0.53 2.74 9.51
CA ARG A 39 0.05 4.08 9.55
C ARG A 39 -0.60 5.00 8.52
N VAL A 40 -1.03 6.17 9.00
CA VAL A 40 -1.73 7.18 8.21
C VAL A 40 -1.22 8.58 8.55
N THR A 41 -1.41 9.52 7.63
CA THR A 41 -1.41 10.95 7.95
C THR A 41 -2.85 11.41 7.90
N ILE A 42 -3.42 11.78 9.05
CA ILE A 42 -4.81 12.22 9.15
C ILE A 42 -4.88 13.73 9.31
N ARG A 43 -5.77 14.36 8.55
CA ARG A 43 -6.24 15.73 8.72
C ARG A 43 -7.63 15.70 9.33
N ILE A 44 -7.86 16.48 10.37
CA ILE A 44 -9.16 16.64 11.04
C ILE A 44 -9.52 18.12 11.02
N GLU A 45 -10.73 18.46 10.59
CA GLU A 45 -11.21 19.84 10.52
C GLU A 45 -12.68 19.94 10.91
N VAL A 46 -13.09 21.11 11.39
CA VAL A 46 -14.49 21.42 11.67
C VAL A 46 -15.09 21.96 10.38
N ILE A 47 -16.09 21.24 9.85
CA ILE A 47 -16.77 21.59 8.59
C ILE A 47 -18.10 22.30 8.82
N ASN A 48 -18.73 22.09 9.97
CA ASN A 48 -20.00 22.70 10.31
C ASN A 48 -20.16 22.76 11.84
N ARG A 49 -19.68 23.86 12.42
CA ARG A 49 -19.64 24.05 13.87
C ARG A 49 -21.05 24.24 14.43
N LYS A 50 -21.47 23.40 15.38
CA LYS A 50 -22.82 23.47 15.96
C LYS A 50 -23.02 24.67 16.89
N PHE A 51 -21.94 25.14 17.53
CA PHE A 51 -21.95 26.19 18.54
C PHE A 51 -20.90 27.27 18.23
N GLU A 52 -21.11 28.03 17.17
CA GLU A 52 -20.15 29.03 16.67
C GLU A 52 -19.79 30.12 17.69
N HIS A 53 -20.74 30.50 18.56
CA HIS A 53 -20.52 31.54 19.58
C HIS A 53 -19.83 31.04 20.87
N TYR A 54 -19.56 29.74 20.99
CA TYR A 54 -18.98 29.14 22.20
C TYR A 54 -17.55 28.65 21.94
N GLN A 55 -16.70 29.58 21.51
CA GLN A 55 -15.28 29.33 21.27
C GLN A 55 -14.42 30.19 22.19
N ASN A 56 -13.41 29.60 22.82
CA ASN A 56 -12.45 30.37 23.61
C ASN A 56 -11.38 30.99 22.71
N ASN A 57 -11.02 30.29 21.62
CA ASN A 57 -10.03 30.75 20.66
C ASN A 57 -10.43 30.42 19.20
N PRO A 58 -11.26 31.25 18.56
CA PRO A 58 -11.79 30.99 17.22
C PRO A 58 -10.69 30.92 16.14
N GLU A 59 -9.61 31.69 16.27
CA GLU A 59 -8.50 31.68 15.31
C GLU A 59 -7.78 30.33 15.27
N ILE A 60 -7.67 29.65 16.41
CA ILE A 60 -7.04 28.32 16.49
C ILE A 60 -8.05 27.22 16.15
N ALA A 61 -9.28 27.35 16.64
CA ALA A 61 -10.32 26.32 16.54
C ALA A 61 -10.88 26.15 15.11
N GLY A 62 -10.63 27.11 14.22
CA GLY A 62 -10.88 26.96 12.78
C GLY A 62 -9.76 26.26 12.00
N LEU A 63 -8.58 26.03 12.61
CA LEU A 63 -7.44 25.45 11.90
C LEU A 63 -7.48 23.91 11.93
N PRO A 64 -7.18 23.24 10.80
CA PRO A 64 -7.14 21.79 10.75
C PRO A 64 -6.00 21.21 11.59
N VAL A 65 -6.25 20.07 12.22
CA VAL A 65 -5.26 19.28 12.95
C VAL A 65 -4.71 18.20 12.04
N ASN A 66 -3.42 18.25 11.75
CA ASN A 66 -2.72 17.20 11.01
C ASN A 66 -1.87 16.35 11.95
N HIS A 67 -1.91 15.03 11.77
CA HIS A 67 -1.08 14.12 12.56
C HIS A 67 -0.71 12.85 11.78
N ASN A 68 0.52 12.39 11.95
CA ASN A 68 0.95 11.08 11.51
C ASN A 68 0.87 10.12 12.69
N LEU A 69 0.18 8.99 12.52
CA LEU A 69 0.04 7.98 13.56
C LEU A 69 -0.18 6.58 12.98
N ASP A 70 0.00 5.57 13.82
CA ASP A 70 -0.51 4.22 13.60
C ASP A 70 -1.87 4.06 14.27
N LEU A 71 -2.92 3.80 13.49
CA LEU A 71 -4.29 3.63 14.01
C LEU A 71 -4.47 2.38 14.89
N TYR A 72 -3.52 1.45 14.85
CA TYR A 72 -3.49 0.29 15.76
C TYR A 72 -2.73 0.56 17.05
N ASN A 73 -2.19 1.75 17.23
CA ASN A 73 -1.51 2.14 18.45
C ASN A 73 -2.41 3.03 19.32
N ASP A 74 -3.03 2.42 20.33
CA ASP A 74 -3.97 3.10 21.24
C ASP A 74 -3.38 4.36 21.88
N VAL A 75 -2.09 4.34 22.24
CA VAL A 75 -1.43 5.50 22.85
C VAL A 75 -1.32 6.67 21.87
N GLN A 76 -1.08 6.40 20.59
CA GLN A 76 -1.04 7.45 19.56
C GLN A 76 -2.44 7.96 19.22
N VAL A 77 -3.40 7.05 19.12
CA VAL A 77 -4.81 7.36 18.88
C VAL A 77 -5.37 8.25 19.99
N GLU A 78 -5.14 7.91 21.25
CA GLU A 78 -5.60 8.70 22.40
C GLU A 78 -4.97 10.12 22.41
N LYS A 79 -3.67 10.22 22.11
CA LYS A 79 -2.98 11.51 21.98
C LYS A 79 -3.56 12.37 20.87
N LEU A 80 -3.89 11.77 19.72
CA LEU A 80 -4.56 12.47 18.62
C LEU A 80 -5.94 12.97 19.06
N ILE A 81 -6.76 12.11 19.67
CA ILE A 81 -8.12 12.46 20.12
C ILE A 81 -8.08 13.65 21.08
N ARG A 82 -7.23 13.59 22.11
CA ARG A 82 -7.11 14.69 23.09
C ARG A 82 -6.67 15.99 22.43
N LYS A 83 -5.61 15.93 21.60
CA LYS A 83 -5.08 17.12 20.90
C LYS A 83 -6.09 17.71 19.93
N ALA A 84 -6.82 16.88 19.20
CA ALA A 84 -7.83 17.33 18.24
C ALA A 84 -9.04 17.94 18.95
N ALA A 85 -9.53 17.31 20.03
CA ALA A 85 -10.63 17.83 20.83
C ALA A 85 -10.30 19.20 21.43
N GLU A 86 -9.10 19.34 22.01
CA GLU A 86 -8.65 20.60 22.59
C GLU A 86 -8.48 21.69 21.52
N ARG A 87 -7.76 21.41 20.43
CA ARG A 87 -7.47 22.44 19.42
C ARG A 87 -8.68 22.86 18.60
N LEU A 88 -9.57 21.92 18.29
CA LEU A 88 -10.79 22.20 17.53
C LEU A 88 -11.94 22.67 18.43
N GLU A 89 -11.76 22.63 19.75
CA GLU A 89 -12.80 22.92 20.75
C GLU A 89 -14.07 22.10 20.49
N VAL A 90 -13.91 20.79 20.34
CA VAL A 90 -15.02 19.84 20.11
C VAL A 90 -14.95 18.67 21.10
N GLY A 91 -16.07 17.96 21.27
CA GLY A 91 -16.15 16.82 22.18
C GLY A 91 -15.28 15.63 21.75
N THR A 92 -14.55 15.02 22.70
CA THR A 92 -13.72 13.83 22.46
C THR A 92 -14.50 12.62 21.95
N LEU A 93 -15.76 12.47 22.40
CA LEU A 93 -16.60 11.33 22.06
C LEU A 93 -16.85 11.22 20.54
N GLN A 94 -17.09 12.33 19.86
CA GLN A 94 -17.33 12.32 18.42
C GLN A 94 -16.07 11.89 17.65
N ILE A 95 -14.91 12.47 18.00
CA ILE A 95 -13.63 12.09 17.40
C ILE A 95 -13.35 10.60 17.64
N THR A 96 -13.56 10.12 18.87
CA THR A 96 -13.34 8.71 19.23
C THR A 96 -14.17 7.77 18.36
N LYS A 97 -15.47 8.06 18.22
CA LYS A 97 -16.38 7.27 17.35
C LYS A 97 -15.94 7.32 15.89
N SER A 98 -15.60 8.50 15.37
CA SER A 98 -15.15 8.66 13.99
C SER A 98 -13.85 7.91 13.71
N ILE A 99 -12.85 7.97 14.60
CA ILE A 99 -11.58 7.26 14.43
C ILE A 99 -11.79 5.74 14.43
N ALA A 100 -12.64 5.22 15.33
CA ALA A 100 -12.96 3.79 15.36
C ALA A 100 -13.64 3.34 14.06
N ASP A 101 -14.60 4.11 13.56
CA ASP A 101 -15.31 3.80 12.32
C ASP A 101 -14.41 3.92 11.08
N ILE A 102 -13.59 4.97 11.00
CA ILE A 102 -12.57 5.14 9.95
C ILE A 102 -11.62 3.94 9.93
N THR A 103 -11.13 3.51 11.09
CA THR A 103 -10.21 2.37 11.20
C THR A 103 -10.82 1.12 10.59
N ARG A 104 -12.04 0.76 11.02
CA ARG A 104 -12.79 -0.38 10.48
C ARG A 104 -12.99 -0.29 8.96
N GLN A 105 -13.35 0.89 8.46
CA GLN A 105 -13.61 1.07 7.03
C GLN A 105 -12.34 1.03 6.18
N LEU A 106 -11.22 1.54 6.69
CA LEU A 106 -9.92 1.42 6.05
C LEU A 106 -9.45 -0.04 6.00
N GLU A 107 -9.74 -0.85 7.02
CA GLU A 107 -9.47 -2.29 7.01
C GLU A 107 -10.23 -3.01 5.91
N LEU A 108 -11.54 -2.78 5.81
CA LEU A 108 -12.37 -3.33 4.74
C LEU A 108 -11.86 -2.90 3.37
N TYR A 109 -11.51 -1.63 3.21
CA TYR A 109 -10.91 -1.10 1.99
C TYR A 109 -9.58 -1.78 1.65
N ARG A 110 -8.68 -2.02 2.61
CA ARG A 110 -7.42 -2.78 2.37
C ARG A 110 -7.70 -4.19 1.88
N LEU A 111 -8.62 -4.90 2.54
CA LEU A 111 -8.96 -6.28 2.18
C LEU A 111 -9.48 -6.35 0.74
N GLN A 112 -10.41 -5.47 0.39
CA GLN A 112 -10.96 -5.38 -0.97
C GLN A 112 -9.86 -5.07 -2.00
N GLN A 113 -8.99 -4.09 -1.72
CA GLN A 113 -7.90 -3.73 -2.63
C GLN A 113 -6.89 -4.87 -2.83
N ILE A 114 -6.61 -5.65 -1.79
CA ILE A 114 -5.73 -6.82 -1.88
C ILE A 114 -6.37 -7.91 -2.76
N GLU A 115 -7.66 -8.17 -2.59
CA GLU A 115 -8.41 -9.14 -3.40
C GLU A 115 -8.44 -8.73 -4.88
N GLU A 116 -8.78 -7.48 -5.17
CA GLU A 116 -8.78 -6.92 -6.53
C GLU A 116 -7.41 -7.06 -7.21
N GLN A 117 -6.32 -6.79 -6.47
CA GLN A 117 -4.96 -6.95 -6.97
C GLN A 117 -4.59 -8.41 -7.23
N GLN A 118 -5.10 -9.35 -6.44
CA GLN A 118 -4.88 -10.79 -6.65
C GLN A 118 -5.60 -11.25 -7.91
N ILE A 119 -6.88 -10.92 -8.06
CA ILE A 119 -7.68 -11.24 -9.24
C ILE A 119 -7.04 -10.64 -10.50
N ALA A 120 -6.63 -9.36 -10.46
CA ALA A 120 -5.99 -8.71 -11.60
C ALA A 120 -4.65 -9.37 -11.99
N LYS A 121 -3.89 -9.90 -11.03
CA LYS A 121 -2.67 -10.67 -11.30
C LYS A 121 -2.99 -12.02 -11.93
N GLU A 122 -4.06 -12.68 -11.52
CA GLU A 122 -4.49 -13.95 -12.10
C GLU A 122 -5.01 -13.80 -13.53
N VAL A 123 -5.83 -12.79 -13.80
CA VAL A 123 -6.30 -12.48 -15.16
C VAL A 123 -5.14 -12.15 -16.10
N LYS A 124 -4.09 -11.47 -15.60
CA LYS A 124 -2.89 -11.15 -16.38
C LYS A 124 -1.96 -12.35 -16.61
N LYS A 125 -2.15 -13.49 -15.94
CA LYS A 125 -1.43 -14.73 -16.32
C LYS A 125 -1.97 -15.18 -17.68
N LYS A 126 -1.27 -14.76 -18.75
CA LYS A 126 -1.53 -15.20 -20.13
C LYS A 126 -1.71 -16.72 -20.16
N ILE A 127 -2.91 -17.17 -20.52
CA ILE A 127 -3.13 -18.54 -20.96
C ILE A 127 -2.43 -18.62 -22.32
N LEU A 128 -1.26 -19.27 -22.37
CA LEU A 128 -0.57 -19.54 -23.63
C LEU A 128 -1.54 -20.26 -24.57
N SER A 129 -1.67 -19.79 -25.80
CA SER A 129 -2.40 -20.52 -26.84
C SER A 129 -1.74 -21.89 -27.07
N ALA A 130 -2.45 -22.84 -27.69
CA ALA A 130 -1.88 -24.16 -27.99
C ALA A 130 -0.55 -24.04 -28.76
N ASP A 131 -0.48 -23.10 -29.70
CA ASP A 131 0.71 -22.82 -30.52
C ASP A 131 1.85 -22.22 -29.70
N GLU A 132 1.55 -21.28 -28.79
CA GLU A 132 2.56 -20.69 -27.89
C GLU A 132 3.10 -21.73 -26.89
N ARG A 133 2.29 -22.71 -26.45
CA ARG A 133 2.72 -23.82 -25.59
C ARG A 133 3.64 -24.80 -26.31
N GLU A 134 3.35 -25.11 -27.57
CA GLU A 134 4.21 -25.94 -28.40
C GLU A 134 5.54 -25.24 -28.70
N ALA A 135 5.52 -23.95 -29.04
CA ALA A 135 6.73 -23.18 -29.27
C ALA A 135 7.60 -23.11 -28.00
N ALA A 136 6.99 -22.92 -26.82
CA ALA A 136 7.70 -22.89 -25.55
C ALA A 136 8.31 -24.26 -25.18
N THR A 137 7.60 -25.37 -25.43
CA THR A 137 8.12 -26.72 -25.19
C THR A 137 9.23 -27.10 -26.16
N LYS A 138 9.09 -26.79 -27.45
CA LYS A 138 10.16 -26.94 -28.46
C LYS A 138 11.39 -26.11 -28.11
N ALA A 139 11.22 -24.84 -27.76
CA ALA A 139 12.34 -23.96 -27.35
C ALA A 139 13.05 -24.48 -26.09
N LYS A 140 12.30 -24.97 -25.10
CA LYS A 140 12.86 -25.60 -23.89
C LYS A 140 13.65 -26.87 -24.22
N HIS A 141 13.14 -27.68 -25.15
CA HIS A 141 13.84 -28.88 -25.60
C HIS A 141 15.13 -28.54 -26.37
N LEU A 142 15.08 -27.55 -27.26
CA LEU A 142 16.23 -27.08 -28.04
C LEU A 142 17.33 -26.49 -27.15
N TYR A 143 16.93 -25.72 -26.14
CA TYR A 143 17.86 -25.17 -25.14
C TYR A 143 18.56 -26.28 -24.35
N LYS A 144 17.82 -27.32 -23.95
CA LYS A 144 18.36 -28.50 -23.27
C LYS A 144 19.33 -29.30 -24.13
N GLN A 145 19.08 -29.37 -25.45
CA GLN A 145 19.97 -30.01 -26.41
C GLN A 145 21.24 -29.18 -26.68
N ARG A 146 21.15 -27.85 -26.74
CA ARG A 146 22.30 -26.95 -26.97
C ARG A 146 23.18 -26.77 -25.74
N HIS A 147 22.64 -26.96 -24.53
CA HIS A 147 23.38 -26.79 -23.28
C HIS A 147 23.24 -28.00 -22.34
N PRO A 148 23.71 -29.21 -22.75
CA PRO A 148 23.58 -30.43 -21.95
C PRO A 148 24.39 -30.38 -20.64
N GLN A 149 25.45 -29.57 -20.58
CA GLN A 149 26.36 -29.47 -19.43
C GLN A 149 25.82 -28.62 -18.26
N ASN A 150 24.71 -27.91 -18.43
CA ASN A 150 24.12 -27.05 -17.38
C ASN A 150 23.16 -27.79 -16.43
N ILE A 151 22.99 -29.11 -16.57
CA ILE A 151 22.02 -29.90 -15.79
C ILE A 151 22.69 -30.75 -14.70
N THR A 152 24.02 -30.88 -14.70
CA THR A 152 24.75 -31.71 -13.74
C THR A 152 25.36 -30.88 -12.61
N ILE A 153 24.55 -30.11 -11.89
CA ILE A 153 24.95 -29.55 -10.58
C ILE A 153 23.76 -29.58 -9.61
N ALA A 154 23.07 -30.72 -9.48
CA ALA A 154 22.02 -30.87 -8.46
C ALA A 154 21.84 -32.32 -7.98
N ARG A 155 22.85 -33.17 -8.10
CA ARG A 155 22.87 -34.50 -7.48
C ARG A 155 24.28 -34.82 -7.04
N HIS A 156 24.75 -34.18 -5.98
CA HIS A 156 25.77 -34.66 -5.02
C HIS A 156 26.16 -33.45 -4.15
N ASN A 157 25.38 -33.19 -3.11
CA ASN A 157 25.85 -32.71 -1.80
C ASN A 157 24.65 -32.48 -0.88
N SER A 158 24.16 -33.56 -0.29
CA SER A 158 23.63 -33.46 1.07
C SER A 158 24.81 -33.19 1.99
N LYS A 159 25.19 -31.90 2.11
CA LYS A 159 25.84 -31.25 3.26
C LYS A 159 26.54 -29.96 2.81
N LYS A 160 26.05 -28.85 3.40
CA LYS A 160 26.66 -27.51 3.50
C LYS A 160 26.69 -26.64 2.23
N ILE A 161 25.78 -25.68 2.19
CA ILE A 161 26.02 -24.40 1.52
C ILE A 161 26.92 -23.57 2.45
N PRO A 162 27.94 -22.88 1.94
CA PRO A 162 28.20 -21.53 2.42
C PRO A 162 28.06 -20.51 1.29
N GLN A 163 27.34 -19.44 1.65
CA GLN A 163 27.13 -18.22 0.90
C GLN A 163 28.43 -17.69 0.29
N ARG A 164 28.52 -17.56 -1.04
CA ARG A 164 29.17 -16.45 -1.77
C ARG A 164 29.23 -16.73 -3.28
N THR A 165 29.18 -15.65 -4.05
CA THR A 165 29.42 -15.56 -5.51
C THR A 165 28.31 -16.06 -6.44
N PHE A 166 27.18 -15.36 -6.47
CA PHE A 166 26.30 -15.33 -7.65
C PHE A 166 25.96 -13.90 -8.08
N THR A 167 26.99 -13.08 -8.27
CA THR A 167 26.88 -11.77 -8.93
C THR A 167 28.18 -11.50 -9.67
N LYS A 168 28.29 -11.94 -10.94
CA LYS A 168 29.15 -11.31 -11.98
C LYS A 168 29.18 -11.97 -13.38
N ARG A 169 28.21 -12.80 -13.78
CA ARG A 169 28.16 -13.36 -15.16
C ARG A 169 26.82 -13.19 -15.88
N LEU A 170 26.22 -12.00 -15.75
CA LEU A 170 25.15 -11.56 -16.67
C LEU A 170 25.50 -10.24 -17.40
N HIS A 171 26.54 -9.52 -16.97
CA HIS A 171 27.03 -8.31 -17.65
C HIS A 171 28.09 -8.57 -18.73
N GLN A 172 28.54 -9.81 -18.94
CA GLN A 172 29.55 -10.14 -19.95
C GLN A 172 28.97 -10.69 -21.27
N ILE A 173 27.67 -11.01 -21.33
CA ILE A 173 27.05 -11.59 -22.53
C ILE A 173 26.28 -10.54 -23.35
N THR A 174 25.87 -9.42 -22.75
CA THR A 174 25.18 -8.32 -23.46
C THR A 174 26.11 -7.21 -23.97
N GLY A 175 27.41 -7.26 -23.65
CA GLY A 175 28.39 -6.22 -24.00
C GLY A 175 29.27 -6.47 -25.22
N GLN A 176 29.11 -7.59 -25.95
CA GLN A 176 30.00 -7.96 -27.07
C GLN A 176 29.37 -7.86 -28.47
N GLN A 177 28.22 -7.20 -28.64
CA GLN A 177 27.63 -6.98 -29.98
C GLN A 177 27.58 -5.53 -30.46
N LYS A 178 28.19 -4.57 -29.76
CA LYS A 178 28.33 -3.20 -30.27
C LYS A 178 29.72 -2.65 -29.98
N GLU A 179 30.67 -2.98 -30.86
CA GLU A 179 31.77 -2.11 -31.32
C GLU A 179 32.91 -2.97 -31.87
N LYS A 180 33.48 -2.51 -33.00
CA LYS A 180 34.57 -3.08 -33.82
C LYS A 180 34.03 -3.98 -34.95
N ARG A 181 34.12 -3.64 -36.24
CA ARG A 181 34.88 -2.62 -37.00
C ARG A 181 34.23 -2.51 -38.39
N LEU A 182 34.31 -1.33 -39.01
CA LEU A 182 34.74 -1.13 -40.40
C LEU A 182 35.14 0.35 -40.55
N PRO A 183 36.42 0.65 -40.84
CA PRO A 183 36.81 1.80 -41.64
C PRO A 183 37.34 1.30 -42.99
N VAL A 184 36.73 1.73 -44.10
CA VAL A 184 37.27 2.64 -45.12
C VAL A 184 36.06 3.21 -45.87
#